data_AF-A0A0T1UGP9-F1
#
_entry.id   AF-A0A0T1UGP9-F1
#
_cell.length_a   1.000
_cell.length_b   1.000
_cell.length_c   1.000
_cell.angle_alpha   90.00
_cell.angle_beta   90.00
_cell.angle_gamma   90.00
#
_symmetry.space_group_name_H-M   'P 1'
#
loop_
_entity.id
_entity.type
_entity.pdbx_description
1 polymer ?
#
loop_
_entity_poly.entity_id
_entity_poly.type
_entity_poly.pdbx_seq_one_letter_code
_entity_poly.pdbx_strand_id
1 'polypeptide(L)'
;MSVDRVEVEEVANGGTAEAVATAAAALTYYPIAPGVRLNVRSGPGTGYPVVRVLAEGTKVPIFCQTPGTSVSGPYGTTNIWDNIADSQFVSDAYVRTGSDGYVAAHCA
;
A
#
# COMPACT_ATOMS: atom_id res chain seq x y z
N MET A 1 -45.31 -37.76 5.53
CA MET A 1 -45.11 -36.32 5.23
C MET A 1 -43.69 -36.23 4.69
N SER A 2 -43.58 -36.45 3.38
CA SER A 2 -43.04 -35.46 2.44
C SER A 2 -41.51 -35.63 2.35
N VAL A 3 -41.01 -36.47 1.43
CA VAL A 3 -40.52 -36.11 0.07
C VAL A 3 -39.40 -35.05 0.17
N ASP A 4 -38.19 -35.18 -0.39
CA ASP A 4 -37.73 -35.82 -1.62
C ASP A 4 -36.22 -36.16 -1.57
N ARG A 5 -35.89 -37.18 -2.35
CA ARG A 5 -34.58 -37.63 -2.83
C ARG A 5 -33.97 -36.60 -3.80
N VAL A 6 -32.65 -36.35 -3.73
CA VAL A 6 -31.75 -36.29 -4.91
C VAL A 6 -30.31 -36.66 -4.48
N GLU A 7 -29.83 -37.79 -4.96
CA GLU A 7 -28.40 -38.08 -5.17
C GLU A 7 -28.07 -37.58 -6.59
N VAL A 8 -27.04 -36.76 -6.80
CA VAL A 8 -26.29 -36.73 -8.09
C VAL A 8 -24.84 -36.28 -7.84
N GLU A 9 -23.95 -37.28 -7.90
CA GLU A 9 -22.63 -37.36 -8.52
C GLU A 9 -21.60 -36.21 -8.41
N GLU A 10 -20.41 -36.64 -7.98
CA GLU A 10 -19.11 -36.06 -8.33
C GLU A 10 -19.00 -35.81 -9.84
N VAL A 11 -18.71 -34.58 -10.22
CA VAL A 11 -18.03 -34.32 -11.49
C VAL A 11 -16.61 -33.91 -11.15
N ALA A 12 -15.70 -34.85 -11.34
CA ALA A 12 -14.27 -34.57 -11.40
C ALA A 12 -14.03 -33.58 -12.56
N ASN A 13 -13.51 -32.40 -12.24
CA ASN A 13 -12.81 -31.58 -13.22
C ASN A 13 -11.47 -31.15 -12.63
N GLY A 14 -10.41 -31.74 -13.19
CA GLY A 14 -9.04 -31.33 -12.93
C GLY A 14 -8.86 -29.86 -13.25
N GLY A 15 -8.62 -29.08 -12.21
CA GLY A 15 -7.91 -27.82 -12.28
C GLY A 15 -6.88 -27.91 -11.18
N THR A 16 -5.60 -27.82 -11.55
CA THR A 16 -4.51 -27.58 -10.61
C THR A 16 -4.93 -26.44 -9.69
N ALA A 17 -5.31 -26.74 -8.45
CA ALA A 17 -5.49 -25.74 -7.42
C ALA A 17 -4.09 -25.21 -7.13
N GLU A 18 -3.66 -24.22 -7.90
CA GLU A 18 -2.57 -23.34 -7.54
C GLU A 18 -2.95 -22.79 -6.16
N ALA A 19 -2.28 -23.34 -5.15
CA ALA A 19 -2.31 -22.78 -3.82
C ALA A 19 -1.74 -21.37 -3.97
N VAL A 20 -2.61 -20.37 -4.15
CA VAL A 20 -2.24 -18.97 -4.09
C VAL A 20 -1.95 -18.72 -2.62
N ALA A 21 -0.73 -19.08 -2.21
CA ALA A 21 -0.18 -18.68 -0.94
C ALA A 21 -0.27 -17.16 -0.91
N THR A 22 -1.23 -16.63 -0.16
CA THR A 22 -1.33 -15.20 0.10
C THR A 22 -0.08 -14.89 0.91
N ALA A 23 0.97 -14.44 0.22
CA ALA A 23 2.15 -13.94 0.89
C ALA A 23 1.68 -12.77 1.74
N ALA A 24 1.61 -12.98 3.07
CA ALA A 24 1.43 -11.89 3.99
C ALA A 24 2.62 -10.96 3.77
N ALA A 25 2.38 -9.83 3.09
CA ALA A 25 3.40 -8.83 2.87
C ALA A 25 3.94 -8.43 4.24
N ALA A 26 5.23 -8.69 4.48
CA ALA A 26 5.88 -8.21 5.69
C ALA A 26 5.76 -6.68 5.70
N LEU A 27 4.96 -6.15 6.61
CA LEU A 27 4.78 -4.71 6.75
C LEU A 27 6.08 -4.11 7.25
N THR A 28 6.85 -3.52 6.33
CA THR A 28 8.04 -2.76 6.69
C THR A 28 7.61 -1.35 7.07
N TYR A 29 7.97 -0.96 8.29
CA TYR A 29 7.68 0.36 8.82
C TYR A 29 8.89 1.27 8.64
N TYR A 30 8.69 2.37 7.92
CA TYR A 30 9.72 3.35 7.66
C TYR A 30 9.48 4.61 8.49
N PRO A 31 10.53 5.16 9.14
CA PRO A 31 10.39 6.40 9.89
C PRO A 31 10.25 7.58 8.93
N ILE A 32 9.37 8.53 9.27
CA ILE A 32 9.31 9.81 8.57
C ILE A 32 10.47 10.72 8.98
N ALA A 33 10.70 11.78 8.21
CA ALA A 33 11.70 12.79 8.48
C ALA A 33 11.55 13.36 9.92
N PRO A 34 12.62 13.39 10.72
CA PRO A 34 12.56 13.93 12.07
C PRO A 34 12.31 15.44 12.02
N GLY A 35 11.50 15.96 12.95
CA GLY A 35 11.20 17.40 13.01
C GLY A 35 10.11 17.87 12.05
N VAL A 36 9.47 16.96 11.29
CA VAL A 36 8.50 17.31 10.24
C VAL A 36 7.17 16.60 10.45
N ARG A 37 6.08 17.35 10.27
CA ARG A 37 4.73 16.77 10.21
C ARG A 37 4.43 16.36 8.77
N LEU A 38 4.04 15.11 8.56
CA LEU A 38 3.78 14.57 7.22
C LEU A 38 2.29 14.57 6.92
N ASN A 39 1.90 15.23 5.82
CA ASN A 39 0.52 15.26 5.36
C ASN A 39 0.21 14.02 4.53
N VAL A 40 -0.74 13.22 5.00
CA VAL A 40 -1.33 12.10 4.27
C VAL A 40 -2.42 12.63 3.36
N ARG A 41 -2.37 12.26 2.09
CA ARG A 41 -3.30 12.72 1.06
C ARG A 41 -4.19 11.59 0.58
N SER A 42 -5.35 11.94 0.03
CA SER A 42 -6.30 10.96 -0.48
C SER A 42 -5.86 10.27 -1.79
N GLY A 43 -4.78 10.72 -2.41
CA GLY A 43 -4.30 10.24 -3.70
C GLY A 43 -2.83 10.58 -3.93
N PRO A 44 -2.23 10.02 -4.99
CA PRO A 44 -0.82 10.22 -5.31
C PRO A 44 -0.59 11.57 -5.99
N GLY A 45 -0.53 12.63 -5.20
CA GLY A 45 -0.27 13.98 -5.70
C GLY A 45 -0.57 15.09 -4.70
N THR A 46 0.02 16.26 -4.91
CA THR A 46 -0.20 17.44 -4.05
C THR A 46 -1.54 18.13 -4.27
N GLY A 47 -2.21 17.83 -5.38
CA GLY A 47 -3.57 18.31 -5.68
C GLY A 47 -4.68 17.60 -4.91
N TYR A 48 -4.38 16.44 -4.30
CA TYR A 48 -5.36 15.70 -3.48
C TYR A 48 -5.49 16.31 -2.08
N PRO A 49 -6.71 16.30 -1.50
CA PRO A 49 -6.95 16.79 -0.15
C PRO A 49 -6.13 15.99 0.88
N VAL A 50 -5.72 16.69 1.94
CA VAL A 50 -5.06 16.09 3.10
C VAL A 50 -6.13 15.42 3.95
N VAL A 51 -6.04 14.10 4.12
CA VAL A 51 -7.00 13.29 4.89
C VAL A 51 -6.54 13.07 6.32
N ARG A 52 -5.23 13.13 6.56
CA ARG A 52 -4.60 12.93 7.87
C ARG A 52 -3.27 13.66 7.93
N VAL A 53 -2.82 14.01 9.13
CA VAL A 53 -1.47 14.52 9.37
C VAL A 53 -0.78 13.62 10.38
N LEU A 54 0.38 13.10 10.03
CA LEU A 54 1.23 12.32 10.92
C LEU A 54 2.12 13.24 11.73
N ALA A 55 2.24 12.95 13.03
CA ALA A 55 3.17 13.63 13.90
C ALA A 55 4.62 13.24 13.55
N GLU A 56 5.56 14.12 13.86
CA GLU A 56 6.99 13.83 13.72
C GLU A 56 7.41 12.54 14.43
N GLY A 57 8.40 11.83 13.89
CA GLY A 57 8.87 10.57 14.47
C GLY A 57 7.92 9.38 14.32
N THR A 58 6.77 9.56 13.67
CA THR A 58 5.87 8.44 13.31
C THR A 58 6.53 7.53 12.28
N LYS A 59 6.23 6.23 12.35
CA LYS A 59 6.62 5.28 11.31
C LYS A 59 5.40 4.90 10.48
N VAL A 60 5.56 4.84 9.16
CA VAL A 60 4.50 4.45 8.24
C VAL A 60 4.79 3.09 7.62
N PRO A 61 3.81 2.18 7.54
CA PRO A 61 3.92 1.00 6.69
C PRO A 61 3.77 1.42 5.23
N ILE A 62 4.54 0.81 4.33
CA ILE A 62 4.37 0.97 2.88
C ILE A 62 3.74 -0.30 2.34
N PHE A 63 2.52 -0.21 1.83
CA PHE A 63 1.81 -1.34 1.22
C PHE A 63 2.17 -1.47 -0.25
N CYS A 64 2.12 -0.36 -0.97
CA CYS A 64 2.48 -0.29 -2.38
C CYS A 64 2.93 1.14 -2.72
N GLN A 65 3.63 1.27 -3.85
CA GLN A 65 4.11 2.56 -4.33
C GLN A 65 3.48 2.90 -5.67
N THR A 66 3.21 4.17 -5.90
CA THR A 66 2.62 4.65 -7.15
C THR A 66 3.27 5.96 -7.58
N PRO A 67 3.51 6.17 -8.88
CA PRO A 67 4.00 7.45 -9.38
C PRO A 67 2.90 8.52 -9.28
N GLY A 68 3.29 9.74 -8.95
CA GLY A 68 2.40 10.88 -8.84
C GLY A 68 3.12 12.21 -9.05
N THR A 69 2.62 13.28 -8.41
CA THR A 69 3.26 14.60 -8.48
C THR A 69 4.64 14.56 -7.82
N SER A 70 5.65 15.18 -8.44
CA SER A 70 6.97 15.37 -7.83
C SER A 70 6.90 16.29 -6.63
N VAL A 71 7.47 15.86 -5.51
CA VAL A 71 7.54 16.62 -4.27
C VAL A 71 8.99 16.69 -3.82
N SER A 72 9.41 17.89 -3.41
CA SER A 72 10.70 18.11 -2.78
C SER A 72 10.55 18.04 -1.26
N GLY A 73 11.43 17.29 -0.62
CA GLY A 73 11.42 17.06 0.82
C GLY A 73 12.83 16.85 1.38
N PRO A 74 12.93 16.52 2.68
CA PRO A 74 14.20 16.36 3.39
C PRO A 74 15.13 15.29 2.80
N TYR A 75 14.57 14.26 2.16
CA TYR A 75 15.32 13.15 1.56
C TYR A 75 15.56 13.33 0.06
N GLY A 76 15.16 14.45 -0.53
CA GLY A 76 15.34 14.74 -1.95
C GLY A 76 14.04 15.05 -2.66
N THR A 77 14.07 14.99 -3.99
CA THR A 77 12.89 15.21 -4.83
C THR A 77 12.50 13.90 -5.49
N THR A 78 11.29 13.44 -5.22
CA THR A 78 10.76 12.18 -5.76
C THR A 78 9.32 12.37 -6.23
N ASN A 79 8.96 11.63 -7.26
CA ASN A 79 7.60 11.50 -7.77
C ASN A 79 6.92 10.22 -7.29
N ILE A 80 7.53 9.51 -6.34
CA ILE A 80 7.02 8.28 -5.76
C ILE A 80 6.12 8.62 -4.57
N TRP A 81 4.96 7.98 -4.54
CA TRP A 81 3.97 8.07 -3.46
C TRP A 81 3.77 6.70 -2.83
N ASP A 82 3.92 6.64 -1.52
CA ASP A 82 3.73 5.45 -0.72
C ASP A 82 2.27 5.36 -0.26
N ASN A 83 1.61 4.25 -0.58
CA ASN A 83 0.32 3.93 -0.02
C ASN A 83 0.52 3.35 1.40
N ILE A 84 -0.06 4.02 2.39
CA ILE A 84 0.02 3.64 3.81
C ILE A 84 -1.29 3.07 4.34
N ALA A 85 -2.37 3.14 3.57
CA ALA A 85 -3.70 2.57 3.85
C ALA A 85 -4.65 2.88 2.67
N ASP A 86 -5.88 2.36 2.73
CA ASP A 86 -6.95 2.66 1.78
C ASP A 86 -7.08 4.16 1.50
N SER A 87 -6.84 4.54 0.24
CA SER A 87 -6.85 5.93 -0.22
C SER A 87 -6.00 6.88 0.63
N GLN A 88 -4.89 6.40 1.21
CA GLN A 88 -3.98 7.21 2.01
C GLN A 88 -2.57 7.08 1.46
N PHE A 89 -2.08 8.19 0.92
CA PHE A 89 -0.79 8.27 0.27
C PHE A 89 0.09 9.32 0.95
N VAL A 90 1.37 9.01 1.09
CA VAL A 90 2.40 9.94 1.54
C VAL A 90 3.49 10.04 0.50
N SER A 91 4.21 11.15 0.48
CA SER A 91 5.33 11.30 -0.45
C SER A 91 6.58 10.66 0.15
N ASP A 92 7.25 9.83 -0.66
CA ASP A 92 8.51 9.18 -0.30
C ASP A 92 9.62 10.21 0.03
N ALA A 93 9.49 11.45 -0.43
CA ALA A 93 10.41 12.56 -0.13
C ALA A 93 10.57 12.84 1.38
N TYR A 94 9.60 12.40 2.19
CA TYR A 94 9.55 12.58 3.63
C TYR A 94 9.69 11.26 4.40
N VAL A 95 9.77 10.11 3.72
CA VAL A 95 9.89 8.80 4.34
C VAL A 95 11.31 8.30 4.15
N ARG A 96 11.96 7.84 5.22
CA ARG A 96 13.33 7.34 5.13
C ARG A 96 13.31 5.87 4.74
N THR A 97 13.16 5.62 3.45
CA THR A 97 13.18 4.28 2.86
C THR A 97 14.60 3.76 2.63
N GLY A 98 15.57 4.68 2.49
CA GLY A 98 16.99 4.37 2.32
C GLY A 98 17.42 4.22 0.86
N SER A 99 16.49 4.39 -0.08
CA SER A 99 16.71 4.37 -1.52
C SER A 99 15.88 5.47 -2.18
N ASP A 100 16.40 6.13 -3.22
CA ASP A 100 15.66 7.14 -3.99
C ASP A 100 14.69 6.52 -5.04
N GLY A 101 14.43 5.22 -4.92
CA GLY A 101 13.66 4.42 -5.88
C GLY A 101 12.59 3.59 -5.21
N TYR A 102 11.93 2.73 -5.99
CA TYR A 102 10.86 1.89 -5.47
C TYR A 102 11.41 0.88 -4.44
N VAL A 103 10.92 0.97 -3.20
CA VAL A 103 11.21 0.01 -2.12
C VAL A 103 10.08 -1.02 -1.93
N ALA A 104 8.91 -0.76 -2.51
CA ALA A 104 7.76 -1.65 -2.50
C ALA A 104 7.26 -1.92 -3.92
N ALA A 105 6.43 -2.95 -4.06
CA ALA A 105 5.76 -3.23 -5.33
C ALA A 105 4.86 -2.07 -5.77
N HIS A 106 4.64 -1.95 -7.08
CA HIS A 106 3.72 -0.96 -7.60
C HIS A 106 2.27 -1.26 -7.17
N CYS A 107 1.50 -0.21 -6.87
CA CYS A 107 0.07 -0.36 -6.69
C CYS A 107 -0.56 -0.82 -8.03
N ALA A 108 -1.38 -1.88 -7.96
CA ALA A 108 -2.10 -2.44 -9.10
C ALA A 108 -3.36 -1.65 -9.44
#